data_AF-A0A1I3RIM2-F1
#
_entry.id   AF-A0A1I3RIM2-F1
#
_cell.length_a   1.000
_cell.length_b   1.000
_cell.length_c   1.000
_cell.angle_alpha   90.00
_cell.angle_beta   90.00
_cell.angle_gamma   90.00
#
_symmetry.space_group_name_H-M   'P 1'
#
loop_
_entity.id
_entity.type
_entity.pdbx_description
1 polymer ?
#
loop_
_entity_poly.entity_id
_entity_poly.type
_entity_poly.pdbx_seq_one_letter_code
_entity_poly.pdbx_strand_id
1 'polypeptide(L)'
;MEITIETRGLEEKQHPFYVIRYAILQNQQEFLASVARYVHTNQGGRVQFLEPDLKKIHTLPQSMEHLNQLERLIKQEGAQLVQKRNDA
;
A
#
# COMPACT_ATOMS: atom_id res chain seq x y z
N MET A 1 -12.35 15.11 -11.07
CA MET A 1 -12.11 14.69 -9.68
C MET A 1 -10.72 14.13 -9.63
N GLU A 2 -9.82 14.74 -8.88
CA GLU A 2 -8.41 14.34 -8.85
C GLU A 2 -8.21 13.35 -7.71
N ILE A 3 -7.63 12.19 -8.01
CA ILE A 3 -7.24 11.18 -7.02
C ILE A 3 -5.72 11.05 -7.02
N THR A 4 -5.12 11.20 -5.85
CA THR A 4 -3.68 10.97 -5.64
C THR A 4 -3.50 9.83 -4.66
N ILE A 5 -2.59 8.91 -4.94
CA ILE A 5 -2.28 7.76 -4.08
C ILE A 5 -0.80 7.81 -3.74
N GLU A 6 -0.48 7.72 -2.45
CA GLU A 6 0.88 7.85 -1.94
C GLU A 6 1.17 6.83 -0.84
N THR A 7 2.42 6.38 -0.75
CA THR A 7 2.93 5.66 0.43
C THR A 7 3.52 6.68 1.39
N ARG A 8 3.39 6.42 2.70
CA ARG A 8 3.94 7.25 3.79
C ARG A 8 5.02 6.51 4.60
N GLY A 9 5.64 5.54 3.94
CA GLY A 9 6.72 4.72 4.48
C GLY A 9 6.27 3.58 5.39
N LEU A 10 7.26 2.97 6.05
CA LEU A 10 7.11 1.87 6.98
C LEU A 10 6.46 2.33 8.29
N GLU A 11 5.39 1.65 8.70
CA GLU A 11 4.82 1.73 10.05
C GLU A 11 5.53 0.77 10.99
N GLU A 12 5.58 -0.51 10.60
CA GLU A 12 6.04 -1.60 11.45
C GLU A 12 6.72 -2.67 10.61
N LYS A 13 7.81 -3.24 11.14
CA LYS A 13 8.50 -4.39 10.57
C LYS A 13 8.31 -5.61 11.47
N GLN A 14 7.61 -6.62 10.99
CA GLN A 14 7.40 -7.87 11.71
C GLN A 14 7.58 -9.05 10.75
N HIS A 15 8.69 -9.78 10.86
CA HIS A 15 8.97 -10.88 9.93
C HIS A 15 7.82 -11.91 9.92
N PRO A 16 7.29 -12.33 8.75
CA PRO A 16 7.80 -12.10 7.37
C PRO A 16 7.17 -10.92 6.61
N PHE A 17 6.54 -9.96 7.28
CA PHE A 17 5.82 -8.85 6.66
C PHE A 17 6.29 -7.45 7.08
N TYR A 18 5.94 -6.48 6.24
CA TYR A 18 6.12 -5.05 6.47
C TYR A 18 4.74 -4.39 6.45
N VAL A 19 4.45 -3.58 7.45
CA VAL A 19 3.24 -2.76 7.51
C VAL A 19 3.58 -1.40 6.92
N ILE A 20 3.00 -1.07 5.78
CA ILE A 20 3.32 0.15 5.02
C ILE A 20 2.12 1.08 5.08
N ARG A 21 2.34 2.32 5.51
CA ARG A 21 1.32 3.37 5.49
C ARG A 21 1.07 3.85 4.09
N TYR A 22 -0.17 4.16 3.79
CA TYR A 22 -0.56 4.80 2.54
C TYR A 22 -1.71 5.78 2.76
N ALA A 23 -1.89 6.68 1.79
CA ALA A 23 -3.04 7.54 1.73
C ALA A 23 -3.60 7.65 0.32
N ILE A 24 -4.91 7.88 0.25
CA ILE A 24 -5.63 8.28 -0.94
C ILE A 24 -6.18 9.68 -0.67
N LEU A 25 -5.79 10.63 -1.50
CA LEU A 25 -6.25 12.00 -1.48
C LEU A 25 -7.30 12.18 -2.58
N GLN A 26 -8.41 12.84 -2.26
CA GLN A 26 -9.43 13.26 -3.21
C GLN A 26 -9.47 14.78 -3.24
N ASN A 27 -9.10 15.37 -4.37
CA ASN A 27 -8.92 16.83 -4.52
C ASN A 27 -8.02 17.40 -3.41
N GLN A 28 -6.86 16.76 -3.17
CA GLN A 28 -5.87 17.10 -2.13
C GLN A 28 -6.33 16.95 -0.68
N GLN A 29 -7.57 16.50 -0.42
CA GLN A 29 -8.04 16.18 0.92
C GLN A 29 -7.89 14.70 1.21
N GLU A 30 -7.53 14.35 2.43
CA GLU A 30 -7.38 12.95 2.84
C GLU A 30 -8.72 12.22 2.81
N PHE A 31 -8.88 11.34 1.83
CA PHE A 31 -10.05 10.49 1.72
C PHE A 31 -9.86 9.23 2.58
N LEU A 32 -8.69 8.60 2.51
CA LEU A 32 -8.34 7.42 3.29
C LEU A 32 -6.86 7.50 3.67
N ALA A 33 -6.54 7.32 4.95
CA ALA A 33 -5.19 6.99 5.41
C ALA A 33 -5.25 5.69 6.20
N SER A 34 -4.39 4.74 5.86
CA SER A 34 -4.41 3.40 6.45
C SER A 34 -3.06 2.70 6.24
N VAL A 35 -3.03 1.40 6.54
CA VAL A 35 -1.88 0.52 6.40
C VAL A 35 -2.22 -0.69 5.52
N ALA A 36 -1.23 -1.14 4.76
CA ALA A 36 -1.28 -2.41 4.04
C ALA A 36 -0.11 -3.29 4.47
N ARG A 37 -0.31 -4.60 4.49
CA ARG A 37 0.78 -5.56 4.75
C ARG A 37 1.41 -5.99 3.44
N TYR A 38 2.72 -5.82 3.33
CA TYR A 38 3.54 -6.43 2.29
C TYR A 38 4.21 -7.68 2.85
N VAL A 39 3.97 -8.83 2.21
CA VAL A 39 4.58 -10.12 2.56
C VAL A 39 5.56 -10.50 1.45
N HIS A 40 6.84 -10.65 1.81
CA HIS A 40 7.84 -11.14 0.87
C HIS A 40 7.87 -12.67 0.94
N THR A 41 7.65 -13.32 -0.20
CA THR A 41 7.72 -14.78 -0.34
C THR A 41 8.70 -15.15 -1.43
N ASN A 42 9.10 -16.42 -1.48
CA ASN A 42 9.96 -16.95 -2.55
C ASN A 42 9.34 -16.82 -3.95
N GLN A 43 8.02 -16.57 -4.04
CA GLN A 43 7.28 -16.36 -5.29
C GLN A 43 7.05 -14.88 -5.61
N GLY A 44 7.67 -13.97 -4.84
CA GLY A 44 7.49 -12.52 -4.96
C GLY A 44 6.70 -11.90 -3.81
N GLY A 45 6.42 -10.60 -3.95
CA GLY A 45 5.69 -9.81 -2.96
C GLY A 45 4.18 -9.90 -3.11
N ARG A 46 3.47 -10.14 -2.01
CA ARG A 46 2.00 -10.07 -1.93
C ARG A 46 1.58 -8.90 -1.04
N VAL A 47 0.45 -8.27 -1.36
CA VAL A 47 -0.13 -7.18 -0.56
C VAL A 47 -1.45 -7.63 0.03
N GLN A 48 -1.67 -7.32 1.30
CA GLN A 48 -2.94 -7.53 2.00
C GLN A 48 -3.45 -6.17 2.49
N PHE A 49 -4.64 -5.80 2.03
CA PHE A 49 -5.36 -4.61 2.47
C PHE A 49 -6.31 -4.95 3.60
N LEU A 50 -6.71 -3.93 4.37
CA LEU A 50 -7.81 -4.08 5.32
C LEU A 50 -9.14 -4.10 4.57
N GLU A 51 -10.06 -4.98 4.97
CA GLU A 51 -11.38 -5.08 4.34
C GLU A 51 -12.16 -3.74 4.33
N PRO A 52 -12.15 -2.92 5.40
CA PRO A 52 -12.77 -1.60 5.38
C PRO A 52 -12.19 -0.66 4.32
N ASP A 53 -10.89 -0.75 4.06
CA ASP A 53 -10.22 0.06 3.04
C ASP A 53 -10.70 -0.33 1.67
N LEU A 54 -10.76 -1.64 1.36
CA LEU A 54 -11.28 -2.12 0.09
C LEU A 54 -12.71 -1.64 -0.15
N LYS A 55 -13.59 -1.75 0.86
CA LYS A 55 -14.97 -1.25 0.78
C LYS A 55 -15.02 0.25 0.46
N LYS A 56 -14.16 1.04 1.10
CA LYS A 56 -14.10 2.49 0.90
C LYS A 56 -13.49 2.87 -0.46
N ILE A 57 -12.48 2.15 -0.93
CA ILE A 57 -11.88 2.38 -2.25
C ILE A 57 -12.87 2.02 -3.36
N HIS A 58 -13.69 0.98 -3.17
CA HIS A 58 -14.73 0.60 -4.15
C HIS A 58 -15.80 1.67 -4.36
N THR A 59 -15.94 2.67 -3.47
CA THR A 59 -16.85 3.80 -3.69
C THR A 59 -16.28 4.86 -4.62
N LEU A 60 -14.99 4.80 -4.96
CA LEU A 60 -14.36 5.73 -5.90
C LEU A 60 -14.68 5.34 -7.36
N PRO A 61 -14.81 6.32 -8.27
CA PRO A 61 -14.77 6.03 -9.71
C PRO A 61 -13.43 5.38 -10.04
N GLN A 62 -13.42 4.48 -11.01
CA GLN A 62 -12.19 3.76 -11.42
C GLN A 62 -11.48 3.05 -10.24
N SER A 63 -12.23 2.60 -9.23
CA SER A 63 -11.69 1.99 -8.01
C SER A 63 -10.68 0.86 -8.26
N MET A 64 -10.87 0.06 -9.31
CA MET A 64 -9.92 -1.00 -9.69
C MET A 64 -8.57 -0.45 -10.16
N GLU A 65 -8.56 0.66 -10.89
CA GLU A 65 -7.33 1.34 -11.32
C GLU A 65 -6.57 1.87 -10.11
N HIS A 66 -7.29 2.50 -9.17
CA HIS A 66 -6.73 2.99 -7.91
C HIS A 66 -6.18 1.87 -7.02
N LEU A 67 -6.90 0.74 -6.90
CA LEU A 67 -6.41 -0.44 -6.18
C LEU A 67 -5.12 -0.99 -6.81
N ASN A 68 -5.08 -1.12 -8.13
CA ASN A 68 -3.89 -1.62 -8.84
C ASN A 68 -2.69 -0.68 -8.66
N GLN A 69 -2.92 0.64 -8.72
CA GLN A 69 -1.89 1.64 -8.47
C GLN A 69 -1.38 1.56 -7.02
N LEU A 70 -2.28 1.50 -6.05
CA LEU A 70 -1.93 1.37 -4.65
C LEU A 70 -1.12 0.09 -4.39
N GLU A 71 -1.57 -1.06 -4.91
CA GLU A 71 -0.86 -2.32 -4.77
C GLU A 71 0.56 -2.24 -5.35
N ARG A 72 0.72 -1.62 -6.53
CA ARG A 72 2.03 -1.41 -7.14
C ARG A 72 2.95 -0.57 -6.26
N LEU A 73 2.45 0.54 -5.71
CA LEU A 73 3.25 1.41 -4.83
C LEU A 73 3.68 0.68 -3.55
N ILE A 74 2.76 -0.05 -2.91
CA ILE A 74 3.08 -0.87 -1.72
C ILE A 74 4.12 -1.95 -2.05
N LYS A 75 3.99 -2.63 -3.21
CA LYS A 75 4.98 -3.64 -3.65
C LYS A 75 6.37 -3.03 -3.88
N GLN A 76 6.43 -1.83 -4.47
CA GLN A 76 7.69 -1.12 -4.71
C GLN A 76 8.37 -0.75 -3.40
N GLU A 77 7.63 -0.12 -2.48
CA GLU A 77 8.11 0.25 -1.15
C GLU A 77 8.58 -1.00 -0.36
N GLY A 78 7.75 -2.04 -0.33
CA GLY A 78 8.06 -3.30 0.36
C GLY A 78 9.29 -4.01 -0.20
N ALA A 79 9.47 -4.03 -1.52
CA ALA A 79 10.65 -4.61 -2.15
C ALA A 79 11.93 -3.85 -1.77
N GLN A 80 11.89 -2.51 -1.73
CA GLN A 80 13.02 -1.69 -1.28
C GLN A 80 13.39 -1.97 0.17
N LEU A 81 12.40 -2.15 1.04
CA LEU A 81 12.62 -2.49 2.46
C LEU A 81 13.26 -3.87 2.63
N VAL A 82 12.93 -4.84 1.78
CA VAL A 82 13.59 -6.15 1.75
C VAL A 82 15.04 -6.04 1.29
N GLN A 83 15.32 -5.29 0.23
CA GLN A 83 16.70 -5.09 -0.25
C GLN A 83 17.59 -4.45 0.82
N LYS A 84 17.11 -3.37 1.45
CA LYS A 84 17.81 -2.70 2.57
C LYS A 84 18.10 -3.62 3.76
N ARG A 85 17.32 -4.69 3.96
CA ARG A 85 17.60 -5.71 4.98
C ARG A 85 18.75 -6.63 4.59
N ASN A 86 18.88 -6.97 3.31
CA ASN A 86 19.90 -7.92 2.85
C ASN A 86 21.30 -7.27 2.74
N ASP A 87 21.35 -5.94 2.61
CA ASP A 87 22.59 -5.16 2.52
C ASP A 87 23.16 -4.76 3.90
N ALA A 88 22.50 -5.12 5.01
CA ALA A 88 22.88 -4.80 6.38
C ALA A 88 23.21 -6.07 7.19
#